data_AF-A0A3D3W507-F1
#
_entry.id   AF-A0A3D3W507-F1
#
_cell.length_a   1.000
_cell.length_b   1.000
_cell.length_c   1.000
_cell.angle_alpha   90.00
_cell.angle_beta   90.00
_cell.angle_gamma   90.00
#
_symmetry.space_group_name_H-M   'P 1'
#
loop_
_entity.id
_entity.type
_entity.pdbx_description
1 polymer ?
#
loop_
_entity_poly.entity_id
_entity_poly.type
_entity_poly.pdbx_seq_one_letter_code
_entity_poly.pdbx_strand_id
1 'polypeptide(L)'
;TEKWILRNNSGGWWHPIHIHLESHQIISYNGGPPPAAFAFKNDTTYLTGNGVVELLMRFRTFKGPFVFHCHNNAHEDMRMMCNMDPRLTPTQAPARVQASFP
;
A
#
# COMPACT_ATOMS: atom_id res chain seq x y z
N THR A 1 -14.45 -6.19 1.29
CA THR A 1 -13.13 -6.83 1.30
C THR A 1 -12.53 -6.62 -0.06
N GLU A 2 -11.27 -6.25 -0.13
CA GLU A 2 -10.58 -5.94 -1.37
C GLU A 2 -9.34 -6.83 -1.50
N LYS A 3 -9.07 -7.25 -2.74
CA LYS A 3 -7.82 -7.90 -3.12
C LYS A 3 -6.95 -6.86 -3.80
N TRP A 4 -5.79 -6.60 -3.23
CA TRP A 4 -4.80 -5.68 -3.82
C TRP A 4 -3.63 -6.48 -4.38
N ILE A 5 -3.08 -6.05 -5.51
CA ILE A 5 -1.91 -6.67 -6.11
C ILE A 5 -0.81 -5.61 -6.15
N LEU A 6 0.20 -5.77 -5.31
CA LEU A 6 1.39 -4.93 -5.33
C LEU A 6 2.38 -5.50 -6.34
N ARG A 7 2.88 -4.66 -7.25
CA ARG A 7 3.83 -5.05 -8.29
C ARG A 7 5.00 -4.07 -8.33
N ASN A 8 6.21 -4.60 -8.21
CA ASN A 8 7.42 -3.85 -8.50
C ASN A 8 7.94 -4.33 -9.85
N ASN A 9 7.72 -3.54 -10.90
CA ASN A 9 8.19 -3.88 -12.25
C ASN A 9 9.64 -3.43 -12.51
N SER A 10 10.38 -3.03 -11.46
CA SER A 10 11.77 -2.59 -11.54
C SER A 10 12.71 -3.59 -10.84
N GLY A 11 13.94 -3.66 -11.33
CA GLY A 11 15.04 -4.36 -10.67
C GLY A 11 15.92 -3.38 -9.89
N GLY A 12 16.53 -3.86 -8.80
CA GLY A 12 17.57 -3.13 -8.05
C GLY A 12 17.10 -2.38 -6.80
N TRP A 13 15.79 -2.20 -6.59
CA TRP A 13 15.23 -1.54 -5.41
C TRP A 13 14.20 -2.40 -4.71
N TRP A 14 14.11 -2.24 -3.39
CA TRP A 14 13.08 -2.85 -2.56
C TRP A 14 12.14 -1.77 -2.05
N HIS A 15 10.85 -2.05 -2.12
CA HIS A 15 9.81 -1.11 -1.70
C HIS A 15 8.98 -1.74 -0.58
N PRO A 16 9.22 -1.39 0.69
CA PRO A 16 8.33 -1.78 1.77
C PRO A 16 7.05 -0.95 1.65
N ILE A 17 5.98 -1.52 1.11
CA ILE A 17 4.71 -0.79 0.94
C ILE A 17 3.93 -0.85 2.24
N HIS A 18 3.72 0.30 2.86
CA HIS A 18 2.90 0.48 4.06
C HIS A 18 1.52 1.03 3.69
N ILE A 19 0.47 0.45 4.26
CA ILE A 19 -0.92 0.82 4.00
C ILE A 19 -1.54 1.27 5.32
N HIS A 20 -1.98 2.53 5.38
CA HIS A 20 -2.61 3.06 6.59
C HIS A 20 -4.01 2.43 6.80
N LEU A 21 -4.56 2.61 8.00
CA LEU A 21 -5.89 2.17 8.47
C LEU A 21 -6.02 0.68 8.79
N GLU A 22 -5.82 -0.22 7.83
CA GLU A 22 -6.06 -1.66 8.03
C GLU A 22 -4.79 -2.48 7.86
N SER A 23 -4.65 -3.51 8.68
CA SER A 23 -3.73 -4.61 8.38
C SER A 23 -4.32 -5.51 7.29
N HIS A 24 -3.45 -6.08 6.46
CA HIS A 24 -3.75 -7.02 5.40
C HIS A 24 -3.11 -8.38 5.64
N GLN A 25 -3.67 -9.40 5.01
CA GLN A 25 -3.08 -10.73 4.95
C GLN A 25 -2.47 -10.94 3.56
N ILE A 26 -1.22 -11.40 3.51
CA ILE A 26 -0.60 -11.81 2.26
C ILE A 26 -1.14 -13.19 1.90
N ILE A 27 -1.68 -13.33 0.68
CA ILE A 27 -2.26 -14.60 0.21
C ILE A 27 -1.44 -15.26 -0.88
N SER A 28 -0.58 -14.50 -1.56
CA SER A 28 0.37 -15.01 -2.55
C SER A 28 1.60 -14.11 -2.58
N TYR A 29 2.79 -14.71 -2.65
CA TYR A 29 4.06 -14.02 -2.78
C TYR A 29 4.81 -14.62 -3.98
N ASN A 30 5.02 -13.81 -5.02
CA ASN A 30 5.60 -14.22 -6.31
C ASN A 30 4.94 -15.46 -6.93
N GLY A 31 3.61 -15.57 -6.81
CA GLY A 31 2.84 -16.69 -7.34
C GLY A 31 2.84 -17.94 -6.45
N GLY A 32 3.62 -17.96 -5.37
CA GLY A 32 3.66 -19.05 -4.39
C GLY A 32 2.96 -18.70 -3.07
N PRO A 33 2.89 -19.66 -2.14
CA PRO A 33 2.39 -19.40 -0.80
C PRO A 33 3.27 -18.37 -0.07
N PRO A 34 2.69 -17.51 0.80
CA PRO A 34 3.46 -16.58 1.60
C PRO A 34 4.44 -17.33 2.52
N PRO A 35 5.67 -16.80 2.71
CA PRO A 35 6.57 -17.26 3.76
C PRO A 35 5.89 -17.28 5.14
N ALA A 36 6.28 -18.20 6.03
CA ALA A 36 5.68 -18.34 7.36
C ALA A 36 5.72 -17.04 8.19
N ALA A 37 6.79 -16.24 8.04
CA ALA A 37 6.92 -14.93 8.69
C ALA A 37 5.83 -13.93 8.26
N PHE A 38 5.24 -14.13 7.07
CA PHE A 38 4.20 -13.30 6.48
C PHE A 38 2.81 -13.95 6.56
N ALA A 39 2.65 -15.04 7.33
CA ALA A 39 1.37 -15.75 7.48
C ALA A 39 0.34 -14.98 8.33
N PHE A 40 0.79 -14.02 9.13
CA PHE A 40 -0.06 -13.18 9.98
C PHE A 40 -0.51 -11.91 9.25
N LYS A 41 -1.38 -11.14 9.90
CA LYS A 41 -1.75 -9.81 9.41
C LYS A 41 -0.59 -8.84 9.61
N ASN A 42 -0.30 -8.08 8.57
CA ASN A 42 0.75 -7.06 8.55
C ASN A 42 0.16 -5.77 7.96
N ASP A 43 0.71 -4.61 8.27
CA ASP A 43 0.36 -3.34 7.61
C ASP A 43 1.39 -2.93 6.54
N THR A 44 2.50 -3.66 6.47
CA THR A 44 3.65 -3.36 5.62
C THR A 44 4.09 -4.61 4.89
N THR A 45 4.47 -4.48 3.62
CA THR A 45 4.89 -5.61 2.77
C THR A 45 6.13 -5.29 1.97
N TYR A 46 7.15 -6.12 2.14
CA TYR A 46 8.38 -6.04 1.38
C TYR A 46 8.17 -6.51 -0.05
N LEU A 47 8.29 -5.57 -0.98
CA LEU A 47 8.21 -5.82 -2.41
C LEU A 47 9.63 -5.81 -2.99
N THR A 48 10.16 -6.99 -3.29
CA THR A 48 11.49 -7.14 -3.91
C THR A 48 11.47 -6.72 -5.37
N GLY A 49 12.65 -6.65 -6.00
CA GLY A 49 12.76 -6.40 -7.44
C GLY A 49 12.01 -7.45 -8.26
N ASN A 50 11.23 -7.00 -9.25
CA ASN A 50 10.32 -7.85 -10.04
C ASN A 50 9.29 -8.63 -9.20
N GLY A 51 9.08 -8.22 -7.94
CA GLY A 51 8.20 -8.90 -7.00
C GLY A 51 6.71 -8.59 -7.25
N VAL A 52 5.87 -9.59 -7.02
CA VAL A 52 4.41 -9.48 -7.07
C VAL A 52 3.83 -10.09 -5.81
N VAL A 53 3.05 -9.32 -5.06
CA VAL A 53 2.42 -9.79 -3.82
C VAL A 53 0.93 -9.50 -3.88
N GLU A 54 0.12 -10.52 -3.58
CA GLU A 54 -1.32 -10.39 -3.46
C GLU A 54 -1.72 -10.29 -1.99
N LEU A 55 -2.55 -9.29 -1.70
CA LEU A 55 -3.01 -8.95 -0.36
C LEU A 55 -4.53 -9.08 -0.28
N LEU A 56 -5.04 -9.45 0.88
CA LEU A 56 -6.45 -9.37 1.23
C LEU A 56 -6.63 -8.43 2.41
N MET A 57 -7.49 -7.42 2.25
CA MET A 57 -7.79 -6.45 3.29
C MET A 57 -9.29 -6.14 3.38
N ARG A 58 -9.74 -5.70 4.54
CA ARG A 58 -11.13 -5.34 4.78
C ARG A 58 -11.19 -4.05 5.59
N PHE A 59 -11.59 -2.96 4.93
CA PHE A 59 -11.89 -1.68 5.57
C PHE A 59 -13.14 -1.79 6.45
N ARG A 60 -13.00 -1.56 7.76
CA ARG A 60 -14.07 -1.82 8.75
C ARG A 60 -14.50 -0.58 9.53
N THR A 61 -13.61 0.38 9.73
CA THR A 61 -13.80 1.42 10.75
C THR A 61 -13.99 2.80 10.14
N PHE A 62 -12.90 3.49 9.81
CA PHE A 62 -12.90 4.92 9.47
C PHE A 62 -13.04 5.16 7.96
N LYS A 63 -13.68 6.28 7.61
CA LYS A 63 -14.07 6.64 6.24
C LYS A 63 -13.24 7.81 5.69
N GLY A 64 -11.93 7.57 5.53
CA GLY A 64 -10.99 8.30 4.66
C GLY A 64 -10.82 9.82 4.81
N PRO A 65 -9.83 10.39 4.11
CA PRO A 65 -8.81 9.72 3.28
C PRO A 65 -7.62 9.20 4.11
N PHE A 66 -6.98 8.14 3.61
CA PHE A 66 -5.74 7.57 4.14
C PHE A 66 -4.67 7.57 3.05
N VAL A 67 -3.45 7.16 3.39
CA VAL A 67 -2.37 7.00 2.42
C VAL A 67 -1.86 5.56 2.40
N PHE A 68 -1.24 5.20 1.29
CA PHE A 68 -0.29 4.09 1.26
C PHE A 68 0.96 4.59 0.54
N HIS A 69 2.11 4.12 0.97
CA HIS A 69 3.38 4.62 0.49
C HIS A 69 4.49 3.58 0.61
N CYS A 70 5.58 3.82 -0.11
CA CYS A 70 6.85 3.17 0.18
C CYS A 70 7.36 3.71 1.53
N HIS A 71 7.70 2.82 2.45
CA HIS A 71 8.21 3.15 3.78
C HIS A 71 9.76 3.24 3.80
N ASN A 72 10.37 3.35 2.61
CA ASN A 72 11.72 3.88 2.50
C ASN A 72 11.58 5.40 2.39
N ASN A 73 12.04 6.13 3.40
CA ASN A 73 11.88 7.58 3.51
C ASN A 73 12.32 8.34 2.26
N ALA A 74 13.47 7.98 1.67
CA ALA A 74 13.94 8.67 0.46
C ALA A 74 12.97 8.46 -0.71
N HIS A 75 12.42 7.26 -0.84
CA HIS A 75 11.43 6.96 -1.87
C HIS A 75 10.08 7.64 -1.58
N GLU A 76 9.65 7.65 -0.31
CA GLU A 76 8.44 8.33 0.17
C GLU A 76 8.47 9.82 -0.19
N ASP A 77 9.53 10.50 0.24
CA ASP A 77 9.75 11.93 0.02
C ASP A 77 9.90 12.24 -1.48
N MET A 78 10.50 11.30 -2.24
CA MET A 78 10.56 11.35 -3.70
C MET A 78 9.29 10.81 -4.38
N ARG A 79 8.13 11.03 -3.75
CA ARG A 79 6.77 10.88 -4.32
C ARG A 79 6.28 9.45 -4.51
N MET A 80 6.84 8.45 -3.81
CA MET A 80 6.23 7.11 -3.73
C MET A 80 5.13 7.05 -2.65
N MET A 81 4.15 7.95 -2.74
CA MET A 81 2.99 8.03 -1.84
C MET A 81 1.72 8.27 -2.66
N CYS A 82 0.62 7.62 -2.26
CA CYS A 82 -0.68 7.77 -2.90
C CYS A 82 -1.79 7.84 -1.85
N ASN A 83 -2.86 8.57 -2.18
CA ASN A 83 -4.07 8.62 -1.37
C ASN A 83 -4.93 7.37 -1.65
N MET A 84 -5.50 6.81 -0.58
CA MET A 84 -6.53 5.78 -0.61
C MET A 84 -7.75 6.29 0.16
N ASP A 85 -8.90 6.33 -0.50
CA ASP A 85 -10.17 6.69 0.11
C ASP A 85 -11.11 5.47 0.06
N PRO A 86 -11.38 4.79 1.19
CA PRO A 86 -12.25 3.61 1.21
C PRO A 86 -13.74 3.97 1.07
N ARG A 87 -14.11 5.25 0.90
CA ARG A 87 -15.50 5.65 0.67
C ARG A 87 -15.93 5.39 -0.77
N LEU A 88 -17.18 4.92 -0.93
CA LEU A 88 -17.82 4.80 -2.25
C LEU A 88 -18.05 6.16 -2.93
N THR A 89 -18.31 7.20 -2.14
CA THR A 89 -18.40 8.59 -2.61
C THR A 89 -17.12 9.30 -2.23
N PRO A 90 -16.28 9.73 -3.19
CA PRO A 90 -15.07 10.48 -2.89
C PRO A 90 -15.42 11.77 -2.16
N THR A 91 -14.68 12.13 -1.11
CA THR A 91 -14.75 13.51 -0.62
C THR A 91 -14.00 14.40 -1.59
N GLN A 92 -14.74 15.26 -2.28
CA GLN A 92 -14.14 16.38 -2.98
C GLN A 92 -13.71 17.40 -1.94
N ALA A 93 -12.40 17.55 -1.76
CA ALA A 93 -11.91 18.71 -1.03
C ALA A 93 -12.34 19.98 -1.81
N PRO A 94 -12.86 21.02 -1.14
CA PRO A 94 -13.29 22.25 -1.80
C PRO A 94 -12.12 23.00 -2.47
N ALA A 95 -10.88 22.67 -2.10
CA ALA A 95 -9.66 23.14 -2.73
C ALA A 95 -8.73 21.95 -3.03
N ARG A 96 -7.92 22.05 -4.10
CA ARG A 96 -6.83 21.10 -4.34
C ARG A 96 -5.91 21.15 -3.13
N VAL A 97 -5.70 20.01 -2.46
CA VAL A 97 -4.62 19.89 -1.48
C VAL A 97 -3.34 20.32 -2.19
N GLN A 98 -2.70 21.33 -1.63
CA GLN A 98 -1.58 22.08 -2.18
C GLN A 98 -0.65 21.18 -3.03
N ALA A 99 -0.62 21.40 -4.34
CA ALA A 99 0.08 20.52 -5.28
C ALA A 99 1.62 20.58 -5.16
N SER A 100 2.12 21.46 -4.29
CA SER A 100 3.54 21.72 -4.08
C SER A 100 3.73 22.50 -2.77
N PHE A 101 4.52 21.95 -1.85
CA PHE A 101 5.27 22.78 -0.92
C PHE A 101 6.29 23.60 -1.74
N PRO A 102 6.60 24.86 -1.34
CA PRO A 102 7.56 25.70 -2.05
C PRO A 102 8.94 25.05 -2.18
#